data_AF-A0A966IHT8-F1
#
_entry.id   AF-A0A966IHT8-F1
#
_cell.length_a   1.000
_cell.length_b   1.000
_cell.length_c   1.000
_cell.angle_alpha   90.00
_cell.angle_beta   90.00
_cell.angle_gamma   90.00
#
_symmetry.space_group_name_H-M   'P 1'
#
loop_
_entity.id
_entity.type
_entity.pdbx_description
1 polymer ?
#
loop_
_entity_poly.entity_id
_entity_poly.type
_entity_poly.pdbx_seq_one_letter_code
_entity_poly.pdbx_strand_id
1 'polypeptide(L)'
;MGVKPELQKIILYYGFAPVADPEALRLWQTTLCDSLGLKGRILISRHGINGTLGGDMSALKKYVKETKQYPGFKKIDFKWSEGTGNDFPRLSVKVRDELVSFGVADEIKVDENGVINGGQHLTPEQVHELIDARGEEVVFFDGRNAYEAKVGKFKNAVVPNVKTTKDFLSELDSGK
;
A
#
# COMPACT_ATOMS: atom_id res chain seq x y z
N MET A 1 -29.02 25.19 -15.66
CA MET A 1 -27.74 25.39 -14.96
C MET A 1 -26.92 24.12 -15.11
N GLY A 2 -25.80 24.16 -15.83
CA GLY A 2 -24.91 23.00 -15.93
C GLY A 2 -24.17 22.82 -14.60
N VAL A 3 -24.32 21.65 -13.98
CA VAL A 3 -23.50 21.27 -12.82
C VAL A 3 -22.06 21.25 -13.31
N LYS A 4 -21.18 22.09 -12.74
CA LYS A 4 -19.75 22.02 -13.04
C LYS A 4 -19.25 20.62 -12.66
N PRO A 5 -18.43 19.97 -13.50
CA PRO A 5 -17.83 18.70 -13.13
C PRO A 5 -17.07 18.87 -11.81
N GLU A 6 -17.34 18.00 -10.84
CA GLU A 6 -16.60 17.99 -9.59
C GLU A 6 -15.13 17.61 -9.88
N LEU A 7 -14.20 18.19 -9.12
CA LEU A 7 -12.80 17.81 -9.21
C LEU A 7 -12.66 16.34 -8.81
N GLN A 8 -12.08 15.53 -9.69
CA GLN A 8 -11.75 14.14 -9.40
C GLN A 8 -10.28 13.97 -9.03
N LYS A 9 -10.01 12.94 -8.23
CA LYS A 9 -8.66 12.54 -7.82
C LYS A 9 -8.56 11.02 -7.75
N ILE A 10 -7.33 10.54 -7.53
CA ILE A 10 -7.05 9.19 -7.08
C ILE A 10 -6.38 9.26 -5.71
N ILE A 11 -6.75 8.36 -4.81
CA ILE A 11 -6.06 8.11 -3.55
C ILE A 11 -5.36 6.76 -3.58
N LEU A 12 -4.14 6.69 -3.04
CA LEU A 12 -3.39 5.47 -2.80
C LEU A 12 -3.01 5.39 -1.32
N TYR A 13 -3.21 4.23 -0.71
CA TYR A 13 -2.96 4.05 0.71
C TYR A 13 -2.76 2.58 1.06
N TYR A 14 -2.08 2.36 2.18
CA TYR A 14 -2.07 1.09 2.88
C TYR A 14 -2.02 1.37 4.38
N GLY A 15 -2.53 0.43 5.17
CA GLY A 15 -2.50 0.49 6.62
C GLY A 15 -2.36 -0.90 7.19
N PHE A 16 -1.36 -1.07 8.05
CA PHE A 16 -1.19 -2.28 8.84
C PHE A 16 -1.88 -2.11 10.18
N ALA A 17 -2.88 -2.94 10.43
CA ALA A 17 -3.55 -3.08 11.72
C ALA A 17 -4.21 -4.46 11.80
N PRO A 18 -4.36 -5.05 12.99
CA PRO A 18 -5.05 -6.32 13.14
C PRO A 18 -6.50 -6.21 12.64
N VAL A 19 -6.89 -7.09 11.73
CA VAL A 19 -8.26 -7.20 11.23
C VAL A 19 -8.79 -8.58 11.61
N ALA A 20 -9.63 -8.63 12.65
CA ALA A 20 -10.18 -9.88 13.16
C ALA A 20 -11.12 -10.58 12.17
N ASP A 21 -11.92 -9.81 11.43
CA ASP A 21 -12.82 -10.32 10.39
C ASP A 21 -12.60 -9.57 9.06
N PRO A 22 -11.73 -10.11 8.19
CA PRO A 22 -11.46 -9.56 6.86
C PRO A 22 -12.71 -9.49 5.97
N GLU A 23 -13.66 -10.42 6.11
CA GLU A 23 -14.87 -10.44 5.29
C GLU A 23 -15.85 -9.34 5.72
N ALA A 24 -16.01 -9.11 7.02
CA ALA A 24 -16.77 -7.97 7.53
C ALA A 24 -16.18 -6.64 7.06
N LEU A 25 -14.85 -6.49 7.10
CA LEU A 25 -14.17 -5.31 6.57
C LEU A 25 -14.39 -5.17 5.05
N ARG A 26 -14.34 -6.26 4.29
CA ARG A 26 -14.63 -6.26 2.85
C ARG A 26 -16.04 -5.79 2.55
N LEU A 27 -17.04 -6.27 3.28
CA LEU A 27 -18.42 -5.84 3.12
C LEU A 27 -18.58 -4.35 3.43
N TRP A 28 -18.04 -3.88 4.57
CA TRP A 28 -18.07 -2.47 4.93
C TRP A 28 -17.43 -1.58 3.85
N GLN A 29 -16.24 -1.94 3.37
CA GLN A 29 -15.52 -1.16 2.37
C GLN A 29 -16.21 -1.17 1.01
N THR A 30 -16.83 -2.28 0.62
CA THR A 30 -17.64 -2.38 -0.60
C THR A 30 -18.84 -1.44 -0.51
N THR A 31 -19.64 -1.54 0.55
CA THR A 31 -20.82 -0.70 0.75
C THR A 31 -20.46 0.78 0.83
N LEU A 32 -19.39 1.13 1.54
CA LEU A 32 -18.93 2.51 1.64
C LEU A 32 -18.55 3.07 0.25
N CYS A 33 -17.71 2.35 -0.51
CA CYS A 33 -17.30 2.79 -1.85
C CYS A 33 -18.49 2.91 -2.81
N ASP A 34 -19.39 1.91 -2.83
CA ASP A 34 -20.58 1.91 -3.69
C ASP A 34 -21.50 3.08 -3.36
N SER A 35 -21.72 3.37 -2.07
CA SER A 35 -22.54 4.51 -1.62
C SER A 35 -21.97 5.87 -2.03
N LEU A 36 -20.66 5.92 -2.31
CA LEU A 36 -19.92 7.11 -2.70
C LEU A 36 -19.62 7.16 -4.20
N GLY A 37 -20.04 6.15 -4.97
CA GLY A 37 -19.76 6.06 -6.41
C GLY A 37 -18.28 5.90 -6.75
N LEU A 38 -17.45 5.39 -5.84
CA LEU A 38 -16.02 5.24 -6.03
C LEU A 38 -15.67 3.98 -6.84
N LYS A 39 -14.65 4.06 -7.68
CA LYS A 39 -14.09 2.92 -8.42
C LYS A 39 -12.64 2.69 -8.01
N GLY A 40 -12.11 1.51 -8.28
CA GLY A 40 -10.74 1.15 -7.94
C GLY A 40 -10.60 -0.22 -7.31
N ARG A 41 -9.53 -0.43 -6.56
CA ARG A 41 -9.20 -1.72 -5.96
C ARG A 41 -8.87 -1.57 -4.49
N ILE A 42 -9.38 -2.49 -3.67
CA ILE A 42 -9.03 -2.63 -2.27
C ILE A 42 -8.66 -4.10 -2.03
N LEU A 43 -7.52 -4.33 -1.40
CA LEU A 43 -7.13 -5.60 -0.80
C LEU A 43 -7.24 -5.51 0.71
N ILE A 44 -7.79 -6.55 1.30
CA ILE A 44 -7.94 -6.69 2.75
C ILE A 44 -7.32 -8.02 3.15
N SER A 45 -6.65 -8.03 4.29
CA SER A 45 -6.17 -9.26 4.93
C SER A 45 -6.31 -9.13 6.45
N ARG A 46 -5.99 -10.19 7.19
CA ARG A 46 -5.84 -10.13 8.66
C ARG A 46 -4.82 -9.07 9.12
N HIS A 47 -3.91 -8.64 8.24
CA HIS A 47 -2.86 -7.66 8.52
C HIS A 47 -3.26 -6.21 8.22
N GLY A 48 -4.43 -5.95 7.63
CA GLY A 48 -4.91 -4.58 7.38
C GLY A 48 -5.57 -4.38 6.01
N ILE A 49 -5.29 -3.23 5.39
CA ILE A 49 -5.91 -2.77 4.14
C ILE A 49 -4.88 -2.13 3.19
N ASN A 50 -5.04 -2.33 1.88
CA ASN A 50 -4.31 -1.62 0.83
C ASN A 50 -5.30 -1.24 -0.28
N GLY A 51 -5.29 0.02 -0.72
CA GLY A 51 -6.23 0.42 -1.75
C GLY A 51 -5.75 1.56 -2.66
N THR A 52 -6.37 1.56 -3.83
CA THR A 52 -6.33 2.64 -4.80
C THR A 52 -7.76 2.92 -5.24
N LEU A 53 -8.25 4.15 -5.00
CA LEU A 53 -9.61 4.55 -5.34
C LEU A 53 -9.60 5.84 -6.13
N GLY A 54 -10.45 5.94 -7.14
CA GLY A 54 -10.67 7.14 -7.95
C GLY A 54 -12.14 7.57 -7.92
N GLY A 55 -12.36 8.88 -7.97
CA GLY A 55 -13.70 9.46 -7.99
C GLY A 55 -13.70 10.94 -7.59
N ASP A 56 -14.87 11.45 -7.27
CA ASP A 56 -15.07 12.84 -6.88
C ASP A 56 -14.33 13.17 -5.57
N MET A 57 -13.71 14.34 -5.50
CA MET A 57 -12.88 14.73 -4.36
C MET A 57 -13.67 14.75 -3.04
N SER A 58 -14.93 15.18 -3.04
CA SER A 58 -15.78 15.14 -1.84
C SER A 58 -16.07 13.72 -1.38
N ALA A 59 -16.37 12.81 -2.31
CA ALA A 59 -16.58 11.39 -2.06
C ALA A 59 -15.31 10.74 -1.46
N LEU A 60 -14.14 11.03 -2.03
CA LEU A 60 -12.86 10.54 -1.52
C LEU A 60 -12.54 11.09 -0.12
N LYS A 61 -12.80 12.38 0.16
CA LYS A 61 -12.63 12.95 1.50
C LYS A 61 -13.53 12.27 2.53
N LYS A 62 -14.78 11.99 2.16
CA LYS A 62 -15.72 11.25 3.01
C LYS A 62 -15.23 9.82 3.24
N TYR A 63 -14.80 9.13 2.18
CA TYR A 63 -14.18 7.80 2.29
C TYR A 63 -13.01 7.78 3.28
N VAL A 64 -12.09 8.74 3.17
CA VAL A 64 -10.92 8.87 4.07
C VAL A 64 -11.38 9.05 5.51
N LYS A 65 -12.36 9.92 5.77
CA LYS A 65 -12.88 10.18 7.10
C LYS A 65 -13.51 8.94 7.74
N GLU A 66 -14.36 8.24 7.00
CA GLU A 66 -15.06 7.04 7.47
C GLU A 66 -14.08 5.87 7.66
N THR A 67 -13.15 5.66 6.71
CA THR A 67 -12.13 4.61 6.81
C THR A 67 -11.23 4.78 8.04
N LYS A 68 -10.89 6.02 8.40
CA LYS A 68 -10.12 6.35 9.60
C LYS A 68 -10.86 6.10 10.92
N GLN A 69 -12.17 5.82 10.90
CA GLN A 69 -12.92 5.43 12.11
C GLN A 69 -12.62 3.99 12.54
N TYR A 70 -12.11 3.15 11.65
CA TYR A 70 -11.74 1.79 12.01
C TYR A 70 -10.56 1.79 13.00
N PRO A 71 -10.62 1.02 14.11
CA PRO A 71 -9.50 0.90 15.04
C PRO A 71 -8.21 0.48 14.33
N GLY A 72 -7.14 1.27 14.52
CA GLY A 72 -5.84 1.05 13.85
C GLY A 72 -5.68 1.79 12.50
N PHE A 73 -6.75 2.28 11.86
CA PHE A 73 -6.64 2.99 10.58
C PHE A 73 -6.47 4.51 10.70
N LYS A 74 -6.54 5.05 11.92
CA LYS A 74 -6.46 6.50 12.20
C LYS A 74 -5.22 7.17 11.57
N LYS A 75 -4.08 6.46 11.57
CA LYS A 75 -2.78 6.97 11.09
C LYS A 75 -2.50 6.67 9.61
N ILE A 76 -3.43 6.04 8.87
CA ILE A 76 -3.22 5.79 7.44
C ILE A 76 -2.96 7.10 6.71
N ASP A 77 -1.84 7.11 5.97
CA ASP A 77 -1.51 8.16 5.03
C ASP A 77 -2.19 7.87 3.69
N PHE A 78 -2.97 8.85 3.22
CA PHE A 78 -3.67 8.78 1.94
C PHE A 78 -2.98 9.73 0.97
N LYS A 79 -2.24 9.16 0.03
CA LYS A 79 -1.55 9.92 -1.00
C LYS A 79 -2.52 10.28 -2.11
N TRP A 80 -2.56 11.56 -2.47
CA TRP A 80 -3.45 12.09 -3.50
C TRP A 80 -2.67 12.30 -4.79
N SER A 81 -3.21 11.85 -5.91
CA SER A 81 -2.65 12.05 -7.24
C SER A 81 -3.70 12.58 -8.22
N GLU A 82 -3.22 13.12 -9.33
CA GLU A 82 -4.09 13.40 -10.48
C GLU A 82 -4.67 12.10 -11.04
N GLY A 83 -5.88 12.20 -11.58
CA GLY A 83 -6.62 11.07 -12.14
C GLY A 83 -8.11 11.14 -11.80
N THR A 84 -8.84 10.14 -12.28
CA THR A 84 -10.30 10.10 -12.26
C THR A 84 -10.80 8.71 -11.84
N GLY A 85 -12.09 8.61 -11.51
CA GLY A 85 -12.70 7.29 -11.30
C GLY A 85 -12.70 6.41 -12.56
N ASN A 86 -12.65 7.02 -13.75
CA ASN A 86 -12.68 6.31 -15.03
C ASN A 86 -11.37 5.63 -15.40
N ASP A 87 -10.29 5.90 -14.67
CA ASP A 87 -9.03 5.15 -14.77
C ASP A 87 -9.17 3.70 -14.25
N PHE A 88 -10.29 3.41 -13.57
CA PHE A 88 -10.65 2.09 -13.08
C PHE A 88 -11.95 1.59 -13.73
N PRO A 89 -11.98 0.36 -14.26
CA PRO A 89 -13.18 -0.14 -14.94
C PRO A 89 -14.36 -0.31 -13.97
N ARG A 90 -14.08 -0.68 -12.71
CA ARG A 90 -15.08 -0.92 -11.65
C ARG A 90 -14.42 -0.91 -10.27
N LEU A 91 -15.24 -0.95 -9.23
CA LEU A 91 -14.79 -1.31 -7.88
C LEU A 91 -14.43 -2.81 -7.80
N SER A 92 -13.36 -3.13 -7.08
CA SER A 92 -12.95 -4.49 -6.74
C SER A 92 -12.38 -4.52 -5.32
N VAL A 93 -13.15 -5.04 -4.36
CA VAL A 93 -12.71 -5.28 -2.98
C VAL A 93 -12.52 -6.78 -2.78
N LYS A 94 -11.32 -7.21 -2.36
CA LYS A 94 -10.99 -8.64 -2.20
C LYS A 94 -10.29 -8.91 -0.88
N VAL A 95 -10.66 -10.01 -0.23
CA VAL A 95 -9.86 -10.60 0.85
C VAL A 95 -8.72 -11.42 0.24
N ARG A 96 -7.55 -11.31 0.86
CA ARG A 96 -6.30 -12.01 0.55
C ARG A 96 -5.63 -12.42 1.85
N ASP A 97 -4.75 -13.41 1.76
CA ASP A 97 -3.94 -13.85 2.90
C ASP A 97 -2.97 -12.77 3.37
N GLU A 98 -2.48 -11.95 2.41
CA GLU A 98 -1.53 -10.85 2.64
C GLU A 98 -1.91 -9.63 1.81
N LEU A 99 -1.59 -8.43 2.33
CA LEU A 99 -1.70 -7.17 1.57
C LEU A 99 -0.69 -7.09 0.42
N VAL A 100 0.50 -7.65 0.64
CA VAL A 100 1.60 -7.79 -0.31
C VAL A 100 2.04 -9.24 -0.24
N SER A 101 2.00 -9.96 -1.36
CA SER A 101 2.21 -11.41 -1.40
C SER A 101 3.70 -11.76 -1.30
N PHE A 102 4.19 -11.88 -0.06
CA PHE A 102 5.51 -12.43 0.23
C PHE A 102 5.47 -13.96 0.34
N GLY A 103 4.30 -14.56 0.58
CA GLY A 103 4.14 -16.00 0.76
C GLY A 103 4.46 -16.48 2.17
N VAL A 104 4.56 -15.58 3.14
CA VAL A 104 4.92 -15.83 4.54
C VAL A 104 3.90 -15.21 5.50
N ALA A 105 2.62 -15.34 5.12
CA ALA A 105 1.51 -14.69 5.82
C ALA A 105 1.45 -15.03 7.32
N ASP A 106 1.92 -16.21 7.72
CA ASP A 106 1.93 -16.65 9.12
C ASP A 106 3.14 -16.14 9.92
N GLU A 107 4.17 -15.64 9.24
CA GLU A 107 5.36 -15.06 9.88
C GLU A 107 5.18 -13.57 10.17
N ILE A 108 4.36 -12.88 9.36
CA ILE A 108 4.05 -11.46 9.54
C ILE A 108 3.11 -11.30 10.74
N LYS A 109 3.59 -10.60 11.77
CA LYS A 109 2.78 -10.21 12.92
C LYS A 109 2.53 -8.71 12.86
N VAL A 110 1.28 -8.32 13.11
CA VAL A 110 0.86 -6.92 13.13
C VAL A 110 0.14 -6.63 14.43
N ASP A 111 0.47 -5.50 15.06
CA ASP A 111 -0.27 -4.92 16.18
C ASP A 111 -0.82 -3.53 15.80
N GLU A 112 -1.39 -2.83 16.77
CA GLU A 112 -1.96 -1.49 16.59
C GLU A 112 -0.96 -0.41 16.13
N ASN A 113 0.35 -0.67 16.28
CA ASN A 113 1.44 0.20 15.85
C ASN A 113 2.04 -0.21 14.49
N GLY A 114 1.63 -1.35 13.93
CA GLY A 114 2.03 -1.82 12.60
C GLY A 114 2.71 -3.18 12.66
N VAL A 115 3.65 -3.42 11.74
CA VAL A 115 4.38 -4.69 11.66
C VAL A 115 5.34 -4.84 12.84
N ILE A 116 5.22 -5.94 13.59
CA ILE A 116 6.10 -6.29 14.70
C ILE A 116 7.42 -6.81 14.14
N ASN A 117 8.54 -6.47 14.78
CA ASN A 117 9.90 -6.83 14.35
C ASN A 117 10.26 -6.30 12.94
N GLY A 118 9.62 -5.22 12.51
CA GLY A 118 10.05 -4.49 11.31
C GLY A 118 11.42 -3.83 11.49
N GLY A 119 12.07 -3.52 10.37
CA GLY A 119 13.29 -2.71 10.35
C GLY A 119 13.04 -1.25 10.76
N GLN A 120 14.13 -0.51 10.99
CA GLN A 120 14.04 0.92 11.28
C GLN A 120 13.62 1.70 10.03
N HIS A 121 12.58 2.52 10.16
CA HIS A 121 12.21 3.47 9.11
C HIS A 121 13.17 4.67 9.13
N LEU A 122 13.73 5.00 7.98
CA LEU A 122 14.58 6.18 7.78
C LEU A 122 13.85 7.21 6.91
N THR A 123 13.90 8.48 7.30
CA THR A 123 13.48 9.59 6.43
C THR A 123 14.42 9.75 5.24
N PRO A 124 14.02 10.44 4.16
CA PRO A 124 14.92 10.71 3.04
C PRO A 124 16.27 11.32 3.47
N GLU A 125 16.25 12.26 4.41
CA GLU A 125 17.46 12.90 4.96
C GLU A 125 18.33 11.89 5.71
N GLN A 126 17.72 11.04 6.55
CA GLN A 126 18.44 9.99 7.27
C GLN A 126 19.06 8.94 6.33
N VAL A 127 18.43 8.67 5.19
CA VAL A 127 19.01 7.81 4.15
C VAL A 127 20.26 8.48 3.55
N HIS A 128 20.21 9.78 3.26
CA HIS A 128 21.37 10.52 2.77
C HIS A 128 22.51 10.54 3.81
N GLU A 129 22.20 10.85 5.07
CA GLU A 129 23.17 10.81 6.16
C GLU A 129 23.81 9.42 6.32
N LEU A 130 23.03 8.35 6.18
CA LEU A 130 23.55 6.97 6.23
C LEU A 130 24.52 6.68 5.09
N ILE A 131 24.19 7.10 3.86
CA ILE A 131 25.08 6.98 2.70
C ILE A 131 26.37 7.76 2.93
N ASP A 132 26.27 9.00 3.40
CA ASP A 132 27.43 9.85 3.63
C ASP A 132 28.34 9.29 4.73
N ALA A 133 27.77 8.70 5.79
CA ALA A 133 28.51 8.15 6.91
C ALA A 133 29.17 6.79 6.61
N ARG A 134 28.56 5.93 5.78
CA ARG A 134 28.98 4.53 5.57
C ARG A 134 29.42 4.19 4.16
N GLY A 135 29.21 5.09 3.20
CA GLY A 135 29.68 4.95 1.82
C GLY A 135 29.27 3.62 1.17
N GLU A 136 30.26 2.84 0.73
CA GLU A 136 30.07 1.58 0.02
C GLU A 136 29.58 0.42 0.89
N GLU A 137 29.59 0.56 2.22
CA GLU A 137 28.99 -0.45 3.12
C GLU A 137 27.45 -0.43 3.08
N VAL A 138 26.85 0.64 2.55
CA VAL A 138 25.40 0.74 2.40
C VAL A 138 24.94 -0.01 1.16
N VAL A 139 24.27 -1.14 1.37
CA VAL A 139 23.66 -1.90 0.28
C VAL A 139 22.17 -1.57 0.19
N PHE A 140 21.75 -1.02 -0.95
CA PHE A 140 20.33 -0.84 -1.27
C PHE A 140 19.77 -2.12 -1.89
N PHE A 141 18.75 -2.70 -1.27
CA PHE A 141 17.95 -3.77 -1.87
C PHE A 141 16.65 -3.21 -2.43
N ASP A 142 16.40 -3.44 -3.72
CA ASP A 142 15.14 -3.04 -4.36
C ASP A 142 14.08 -4.11 -4.12
N GLY A 143 13.13 -3.84 -3.21
CA GLY A 143 12.02 -4.74 -2.89
C GLY A 143 10.92 -4.81 -3.94
N ARG A 144 11.06 -4.12 -5.09
CA ARG A 144 10.09 -4.14 -6.19
C ARG A 144 10.44 -5.23 -7.20
N ASN A 145 9.52 -5.53 -8.12
CA ASN A 145 9.81 -6.49 -9.18
C ASN A 145 10.81 -5.93 -10.21
N ALA A 146 11.40 -6.84 -11.00
CA ALA A 146 12.41 -6.49 -12.00
C ALA A 146 11.91 -5.55 -13.11
N TYR A 147 10.60 -5.43 -13.36
CA TYR A 147 10.07 -4.50 -14.35
C TYR A 147 10.08 -3.06 -13.82
N GLU A 148 9.64 -2.84 -12.59
CA GLU A 148 9.68 -1.53 -11.94
C GLU A 148 11.12 -1.02 -11.74
N ALA A 149 12.02 -1.92 -11.36
CA ALA A 149 13.44 -1.59 -11.21
C ALA A 149 14.12 -1.16 -12.52
N LYS A 150 13.63 -1.63 -13.68
CA LYS A 150 14.12 -1.21 -15.00
C LYS A 150 13.69 0.21 -15.38
N VAL A 151 12.56 0.68 -14.87
CA VAL A 151 12.10 2.06 -15.10
C VAL A 151 12.97 3.06 -14.33
N GLY A 152 13.43 2.69 -13.14
CA GLY A 152 14.38 3.49 -12.37
C GLY A 152 14.62 2.90 -10.98
N LYS A 153 15.86 3.02 -10.48
CA LYS A 153 16.30 2.53 -9.17
C LYS A 153 17.40 3.40 -8.59
N PHE A 154 17.65 3.28 -7.28
CA PHE A 154 18.81 3.90 -6.66
C PHE A 154 20.12 3.39 -7.28
N LYS A 155 21.13 4.25 -7.33
CA LYS A 155 22.46 3.90 -7.81
C LYS A 155 22.99 2.72 -6.98
N ASN A 156 23.54 1.71 -7.65
CA ASN A 156 24.07 0.48 -7.04
C ASN A 156 23.05 -0.38 -6.28
N ALA A 157 21.74 -0.13 -6.40
CA ALA A 157 20.75 -1.00 -5.78
C ALA A 157 20.82 -2.41 -6.38
N VAL A 158 20.95 -3.40 -5.50
CA VAL A 158 20.80 -4.82 -5.78
C VAL A 158 19.35 -5.04 -6.18
N VAL A 159 19.17 -5.50 -7.42
CA VAL A 159 17.85 -5.85 -7.95
C VAL A 159 17.81 -7.37 -8.04
N PRO A 160 17.09 -8.02 -7.13
CA PRO A 160 16.93 -9.46 -7.19
C PRO A 160 16.27 -9.88 -8.50
N ASN A 161 16.66 -11.04 -9.04
CA ASN A 161 16.20 -11.51 -10.36
C ASN A 161 14.83 -12.18 -10.25
N VAL A 162 13.87 -11.44 -9.70
CA VAL A 162 12.59 -11.96 -9.24
C VAL A 162 11.43 -11.38 -10.04
N LYS A 163 10.52 -12.26 -10.44
CA LYS A 163 9.29 -11.87 -11.18
C LYS A 163 8.17 -11.49 -10.22
N THR A 164 8.18 -12.07 -9.02
CA THR A 164 7.18 -11.81 -7.98
C THR A 164 7.85 -11.55 -6.63
N THR A 165 7.14 -10.87 -5.74
CA THR A 165 7.61 -10.59 -4.37
C THR A 165 7.87 -11.85 -3.56
N LYS A 166 7.24 -12.99 -3.88
CA LYS A 166 7.52 -14.28 -3.23
C LYS A 166 8.93 -14.80 -3.55
N ASP A 167 9.38 -14.62 -4.79
CA ASP A 167 10.71 -15.09 -5.20
C ASP A 167 11.84 -14.29 -4.53
N PHE A 168 11.53 -13.08 -4.04
CA PHE A 168 12.46 -12.19 -3.32
C PHE A 168 12.99 -12.80 -2.02
N LEU A 169 12.12 -13.44 -1.23
CA LEU A 169 12.54 -14.05 0.05
C LEU A 169 13.54 -15.19 -0.18
N SER A 170 13.30 -16.02 -1.19
CA SER A 170 14.21 -17.10 -1.53
C SER A 170 15.59 -16.60 -1.98
N GLU A 171 15.69 -15.43 -2.62
CA GLU A 171 17.00 -14.84 -2.94
C GLU A 171 17.69 -14.29 -1.69
N LEU A 172 16.98 -13.59 -0.79
CA LEU A 172 17.55 -13.12 0.48
C LEU A 172 18.08 -14.25 1.35
N ASP A 173 17.30 -15.33 1.50
CA ASP A 173 17.69 -16.50 2.31
C ASP A 173 18.87 -17.26 1.69
N SER A 174 19.11 -17.10 0.38
CA SER A 174 20.24 -17.75 -0.30
C SER A 174 21.59 -17.09 -0.02
N GLY A 175 21.61 -15.91 0.61
CA GLY A 175 22.82 -15.17 0.96
C GLY A 175 23.60 -14.65 -0.26
N LYS A 176 22.92 -14.47 -1.40
CA LYS A 176 23.49 -13.94 -2.64
C LYS A 176 23.31 -12.43 -2.77
#